data_AF-A0A969KBY1-F1
#
_entry.id   AF-A0A969KBY1-F1
#
_cell.length_a   1.000
_cell.length_b   1.000
_cell.length_c   1.000
_cell.angle_alpha   90.00
_cell.angle_beta   90.00
_cell.angle_gamma   90.00
#
_symmetry.space_group_name_H-M   'P 1'
#
loop_
_entity.id
_entity.type
_entity.pdbx_description
1 polymer ?
#
loop_
_entity_poly.entity_id
_entity_poly.type
_entity_poly.pdbx_seq_one_letter_code
_entity_poly.pdbx_strand_id
1 'polypeptide(L)'
;MKPMAHELRKKGRQVAPPPSRQRPVVIGGVVVALFIFVLLAAVGGWLAWSSPLARRHHHSTEAPALAEATPTAMSTVATWRPTPPLTAVVVDQLGLDFPNPAFVAEANGLLEQAGYTVTYVPHDQVTVDFFRTLPSKGYDLVLLRAHSSARVSDASGKVIEDYVFLSTGEAFDEGRYRDELRSRRVGGFKPDTGSELVFVATMDFFRYSSVGRFEQSLIIMMGCDGIHSPSLAQALLDRGAAHVIGWNASVSSTHTDRATLHLLRALLTDDMPVSAALDDTRAAVGPDPYHGSELVLLSQSPY
;
A
#
# COMPACT_ATOMS: atom_id res chain seq x y z
N MET A 1 -85.75 -24.34 8.51
CA MET A 1 -85.58 -24.11 9.96
C MET A 1 -84.11 -23.84 10.26
N LYS A 2 -83.79 -22.72 10.91
CA LYS A 2 -82.49 -22.45 11.58
C LYS A 2 -82.31 -23.43 12.78
N PRO A 3 -81.13 -23.53 13.43
CA PRO A 3 -79.81 -23.91 12.91
C PRO A 3 -79.19 -25.03 13.79
N MET A 4 -78.02 -25.60 13.44
CA MET A 4 -77.14 -26.15 14.46
C MET A 4 -75.66 -25.95 14.12
N ALA A 5 -74.95 -25.49 15.13
CA ALA A 5 -73.56 -25.09 15.14
C ALA A 5 -72.63 -26.31 15.03
N HIS A 6 -71.46 -26.10 14.42
CA HIS A 6 -70.27 -26.80 14.87
C HIS A 6 -69.08 -25.84 14.85
N GLU A 7 -68.56 -25.59 16.04
CA GLU A 7 -67.27 -24.96 16.29
C GLU A 7 -66.16 -25.72 15.56
N LEU A 8 -65.31 -24.99 14.84
CA LEU A 8 -63.92 -25.38 14.62
C LEU A 8 -63.00 -24.22 15.02
N ARG A 9 -62.34 -24.49 16.13
CA ARG A 9 -61.34 -23.72 16.87
C ARG A 9 -60.18 -23.29 15.94
N LYS A 10 -60.09 -21.99 15.64
CA LYS A 10 -58.91 -21.37 15.01
C LYS A 10 -57.71 -21.45 15.97
N LYS A 11 -56.69 -22.23 15.61
CA LYS A 11 -55.34 -22.10 16.19
C LYS A 11 -54.74 -20.79 15.68
N GLY A 12 -54.62 -19.80 16.56
CA GLY A 12 -53.87 -18.58 16.31
C GLY A 12 -52.38 -18.89 16.11
N ARG A 13 -51.84 -18.49 14.97
CA ARG A 13 -50.40 -18.33 14.76
C ARG A 13 -50.04 -17.01 15.42
N GLN A 14 -49.24 -17.05 16.49
CA GLN A 14 -48.59 -15.85 17.02
C GLN A 14 -47.66 -15.30 15.93
N VAL A 15 -48.01 -14.14 15.39
CA VAL A 15 -47.13 -13.34 14.55
C VAL A 15 -46.22 -12.58 15.51
N ALA A 16 -44.91 -12.82 15.44
CA ALA A 16 -43.93 -12.06 16.20
C ALA A 16 -44.03 -10.57 15.82
N PRO A 17 -43.94 -9.63 16.78
CA PRO A 17 -43.93 -8.21 16.45
C PRO A 17 -42.67 -7.86 15.64
N PRO A 18 -42.74 -6.90 14.70
CA PRO A 18 -41.57 -6.45 13.96
C PRO A 18 -40.54 -5.85 14.94
N PRO A 19 -39.22 -6.04 14.70
CA PRO A 19 -38.20 -5.46 15.55
C PRO A 19 -38.34 -3.93 15.55
N SER A 20 -38.35 -3.35 16.75
CA SER A 20 -38.42 -1.92 16.96
C SER A 20 -37.24 -1.24 16.27
N ARG A 21 -37.54 -0.24 15.43
CA ARG A 21 -36.53 0.69 14.91
C ARG A 21 -35.93 1.44 16.09
N GLN A 22 -34.80 0.96 16.60
CA GLN A 22 -33.95 1.76 17.48
C GLN A 22 -33.40 2.92 16.64
N ARG A 23 -33.77 4.15 17.03
CA ARG A 23 -33.13 5.36 16.51
C ARG A 23 -31.66 5.37 16.97
N PRO A 24 -30.70 5.73 16.12
CA PRO A 24 -29.32 5.84 16.56
C PRO A 24 -29.20 7.00 17.55
N VAL A 25 -28.73 6.68 18.74
CA VAL A 25 -28.22 7.65 19.70
C VAL A 25 -26.83 8.04 19.20
N VAL A 26 -26.70 9.26 18.69
CA VAL A 26 -25.41 9.86 18.33
C VAL A 26 -24.77 10.36 19.62
N ILE A 27 -23.75 9.65 20.10
CA ILE A 27 -22.81 10.13 21.13
C ILE A 27 -21.40 9.76 20.66
N GLY A 28 -20.60 10.79 20.39
CA GLY A 28 -19.13 10.79 20.35
C GLY A 28 -18.45 9.63 19.60
N GLY A 29 -18.20 9.83 18.30
CA GLY A 29 -17.48 8.87 17.47
C GLY A 29 -16.03 8.69 17.93
N VAL A 30 -15.71 7.46 18.31
CA VAL A 30 -14.36 6.89 18.31
C VAL A 30 -14.47 5.59 17.52
N VAL A 31 -13.98 5.57 16.29
CA VAL A 31 -13.79 4.34 15.53
C VAL A 31 -12.49 3.73 16.04
N VAL A 32 -12.60 2.67 16.83
CA VAL A 32 -11.45 1.86 17.23
C VAL A 32 -11.13 0.91 16.08
N ALA A 33 -10.05 1.17 15.34
CA ALA A 33 -9.45 0.17 14.47
C ALA A 33 -8.97 -1.00 15.35
N LEU A 34 -9.69 -2.12 15.33
CA LEU A 34 -9.39 -3.27 16.16
C LEU A 34 -8.33 -4.14 15.46
N PHE A 35 -7.05 -3.89 15.77
CA PHE A 35 -5.97 -4.80 15.42
C PHE A 35 -5.84 -5.88 16.49
N ILE A 36 -6.22 -7.12 16.17
CA ILE A 36 -6.03 -8.25 17.08
C ILE A 36 -4.61 -8.81 16.89
N PHE A 37 -3.71 -8.48 17.81
CA PHE A 37 -2.44 -9.18 17.98
C PHE A 37 -2.54 -10.11 19.19
N VAL A 38 -2.50 -11.43 18.96
CA VAL A 38 -2.36 -12.41 20.05
C VAL A 38 -0.91 -12.36 20.55
N LEU A 39 -0.72 -11.69 21.68
CA LEU A 39 0.57 -11.54 22.36
C LEU A 39 0.81 -12.75 23.29
N LEU A 40 1.82 -13.57 22.99
CA LEU A 40 2.45 -14.44 23.98
C LEU A 40 3.78 -13.81 24.38
N ALA A 41 3.79 -13.18 25.57
CA ALA A 41 4.94 -12.51 26.13
C ALA A 41 5.99 -13.50 26.64
N ALA A 42 7.27 -13.22 26.35
CA ALA A 42 8.41 -13.71 27.12
C ALA A 42 9.26 -12.51 27.54
N VAL A 43 9.54 -12.46 28.83
CA VAL A 43 10.10 -11.36 29.62
C VAL A 43 11.63 -11.33 29.56
N GLY A 44 12.20 -10.12 29.59
CA GLY A 44 13.59 -9.85 30.00
C GLY A 44 14.35 -9.03 28.95
N GLY A 45 15.01 -7.93 29.25
CA GLY A 45 15.30 -7.20 30.48
C GLY A 45 16.08 -5.95 30.08
N TRP A 46 15.81 -4.83 30.74
CA TRP A 46 16.51 -3.56 30.58
C TRP A 46 17.96 -3.64 31.06
N LEU A 47 18.87 -2.95 30.38
CA LEU A 47 19.95 -2.19 31.04
C LEU A 47 20.56 -1.17 30.07
N ALA A 48 20.31 0.10 30.37
CA ALA A 48 20.95 1.26 29.78
C ALA A 48 22.35 1.45 30.36
N TRP A 49 23.30 1.82 29.51
CA TRP A 49 24.60 2.34 29.92
C TRP A 49 24.83 3.66 29.21
N SER A 50 24.76 4.76 29.95
CA SER A 50 25.22 6.07 29.52
C SER A 50 26.60 6.33 30.12
N SER A 51 27.51 6.89 29.31
CA SER A 51 28.70 7.57 29.81
C SER A 51 28.87 8.91 29.07
N PRO A 52 29.32 9.96 29.76
CA PRO A 52 29.40 11.32 29.20
C PRO A 52 30.83 11.70 28.79
N LEU A 53 30.92 12.89 28.16
CA LEU A 53 32.09 13.76 27.95
C LEU A 53 32.79 13.62 26.59
N ALA A 54 32.71 14.69 25.80
CA ALA A 54 33.87 15.57 25.58
C ALA A 54 33.44 16.82 24.81
N ARG A 55 33.35 17.95 25.53
CA ARG A 55 33.44 19.29 24.95
C ARG A 55 34.88 19.47 24.45
N ARG A 56 35.08 19.78 23.16
CA ARG A 56 36.33 20.35 22.67
C ARG A 56 36.06 21.68 21.99
N HIS A 57 36.89 22.65 22.38
CA HIS A 57 36.97 23.99 21.86
C HIS A 57 37.31 23.98 20.36
N HIS A 58 36.55 24.71 19.55
CA HIS A 58 37.00 25.12 18.22
C HIS A 58 37.68 26.47 18.31
N HIS A 59 39.01 26.46 18.15
CA HIS A 59 39.77 27.62 17.73
C HIS A 59 39.53 27.85 16.24
N SER A 60 39.24 29.09 15.90
CA SER A 60 39.21 29.61 14.54
C SER A 60 40.57 29.46 13.87
N THR A 61 40.61 28.86 12.70
CA THR A 61 41.71 29.06 11.75
C THR A 61 41.10 29.09 10.35
N GLU A 62 41.17 30.27 9.78
CA GLU A 62 40.78 30.63 8.42
C GLU A 62 41.71 29.89 7.44
N ALA A 63 41.12 29.20 6.46
CA ALA A 63 41.83 28.52 5.37
C ALA A 63 41.36 29.10 4.03
N PRO A 64 42.25 29.20 3.02
CA PRO A 64 42.08 30.08 1.87
C PRO A 64 41.06 29.55 0.86
N ALA A 65 40.48 30.50 0.10
CA ALA A 65 39.52 30.27 -0.97
C ALA A 65 39.99 29.21 -1.97
N LEU A 66 39.22 28.11 -2.06
CA LEU A 66 39.31 27.13 -3.13
C LEU A 66 38.27 27.47 -4.20
N ALA A 67 38.75 27.47 -5.44
CA ALA A 67 38.06 27.79 -6.65
C ALA A 67 36.71 27.06 -6.82
N GLU A 68 35.75 27.77 -7.40
CA GLU A 68 34.45 27.28 -7.83
C GLU A 68 34.60 26.01 -8.70
N ALA A 69 34.29 24.86 -8.10
CA ALA A 69 34.06 23.64 -8.84
C ALA A 69 32.66 23.73 -9.47
N THR A 70 32.64 23.76 -10.80
CA THR A 70 31.47 23.56 -11.65
C THR A 70 30.70 22.29 -11.25
N PRO A 71 29.36 22.29 -11.20
CA PRO A 71 28.59 21.10 -10.85
C PRO A 71 28.58 20.14 -12.05
N THR A 72 29.58 19.26 -12.13
CA THR A 72 29.56 18.10 -13.05
C THR A 72 29.29 16.85 -12.24
N ALA A 73 28.03 16.60 -11.94
CA ALA A 73 27.49 15.27 -11.64
C ALA A 73 25.95 15.36 -11.73
N MET A 74 25.41 15.48 -12.95
CA MET A 74 24.07 14.95 -13.17
C MET A 74 24.19 13.44 -12.93
N SER A 75 23.66 13.00 -11.79
CA SER A 75 23.52 11.60 -11.43
C SER A 75 22.92 10.87 -12.62
N THR A 76 23.67 9.95 -13.23
CA THR A 76 23.20 9.07 -14.28
C THR A 76 22.20 8.10 -13.65
N VAL A 77 20.95 8.52 -13.50
CA VAL A 77 19.84 7.57 -13.36
C VAL A 77 19.77 6.86 -14.70
N ALA A 78 20.37 5.67 -14.76
CA ALA A 78 20.25 4.81 -15.92
C ALA A 78 18.77 4.69 -16.29
N THR A 79 18.44 4.97 -17.54
CA THR A 79 17.07 4.89 -18.04
C THR A 79 16.58 3.46 -17.87
N TRP A 80 15.57 3.25 -17.03
CA TRP A 80 14.86 1.98 -16.98
C TRP A 80 14.25 1.69 -18.35
N ARG A 81 14.73 0.63 -19.00
CA ARG A 81 14.33 0.23 -20.35
C ARG A 81 14.19 -1.29 -20.41
N PRO A 82 12.99 -1.82 -20.14
CA PRO A 82 12.76 -3.25 -20.25
C PRO A 82 12.90 -3.72 -21.69
N THR A 83 13.28 -4.99 -21.87
CA THR A 83 13.46 -5.60 -23.20
C THR A 83 12.23 -6.42 -23.57
N PRO A 84 11.72 -6.31 -24.81
CA PRO A 84 10.59 -7.13 -25.25
C PRO A 84 10.84 -8.65 -25.13
N PRO A 85 9.79 -9.48 -24.91
CA PRO A 85 8.39 -9.09 -24.83
C PRO A 85 8.05 -8.38 -23.51
N LEU A 86 7.36 -7.24 -23.61
CA LEU A 86 7.03 -6.41 -22.45
C LEU A 86 5.81 -6.97 -21.71
N THR A 87 5.88 -7.07 -20.39
CA THR A 87 4.78 -7.57 -19.55
C THR A 87 4.52 -6.65 -18.37
N ALA A 88 3.24 -6.41 -18.11
CA ALA A 88 2.81 -5.58 -16.99
C ALA A 88 1.70 -6.27 -16.20
N VAL A 89 1.60 -5.92 -14.92
CA VAL A 89 0.48 -6.34 -14.07
C VAL A 89 -0.15 -5.14 -13.39
N VAL A 90 -1.48 -5.07 -13.43
CA VAL A 90 -2.29 -4.13 -12.66
C VAL A 90 -3.00 -4.92 -11.57
N VAL A 91 -2.57 -4.72 -10.32
CA VAL A 91 -3.09 -5.38 -9.12
C VAL A 91 -4.07 -4.44 -8.44
N ASP A 92 -5.37 -4.67 -8.58
CA ASP A 92 -6.43 -3.76 -8.11
C ASP A 92 -7.16 -4.31 -6.88
N GLN A 93 -6.46 -4.30 -5.74
CA GLN A 93 -7.08 -4.61 -4.46
C GLN A 93 -8.00 -3.49 -3.99
N LEU A 94 -7.62 -2.23 -4.22
CA LEU A 94 -8.37 -1.06 -3.78
C LEU A 94 -9.74 -0.96 -4.47
N GLY A 95 -9.92 -1.60 -5.62
CA GLY A 95 -11.19 -1.69 -6.34
C GLY A 95 -12.34 -2.28 -5.51
N LEU A 96 -12.05 -3.01 -4.43
CA LEU A 96 -13.06 -3.46 -3.46
C LEU A 96 -13.75 -2.27 -2.77
N ASP A 97 -12.98 -1.29 -2.31
CA ASP A 97 -13.46 -0.14 -1.53
C ASP A 97 -13.74 1.09 -2.40
N PHE A 98 -12.91 1.28 -3.44
CA PHE A 98 -12.96 2.41 -4.35
C PHE A 98 -12.91 1.93 -5.80
N PRO A 99 -14.01 1.35 -6.32
CA PRO A 99 -14.10 0.94 -7.71
C PRO A 99 -13.82 2.11 -8.65
N ASN A 100 -12.90 1.93 -9.60
CA ASN A 100 -12.63 2.93 -10.63
C ASN A 100 -12.36 2.26 -11.99
N PRO A 101 -13.41 1.76 -12.67
CA PRO A 101 -13.25 1.08 -13.95
C PRO A 101 -12.69 2.00 -15.05
N ALA A 102 -12.90 3.32 -14.95
CA ALA A 102 -12.35 4.28 -15.88
C ALA A 102 -10.82 4.35 -15.77
N PHE A 103 -10.29 4.43 -14.54
CA PHE A 103 -8.85 4.34 -14.31
C PHE A 103 -8.27 3.04 -14.85
N VAL A 104 -8.89 1.89 -14.53
CA VAL A 104 -8.39 0.57 -14.96
C VAL A 104 -8.33 0.48 -16.48
N ALA A 105 -9.39 0.91 -17.18
CA ALA A 105 -9.45 0.90 -18.63
C ALA A 105 -8.36 1.80 -19.25
N GLU A 106 -8.17 3.00 -18.70
CA GLU A 106 -7.18 3.95 -19.21
C GLU A 106 -5.74 3.48 -18.95
N ALA A 107 -5.45 2.99 -17.75
CA ALA A 107 -4.13 2.46 -17.40
C ALA A 107 -3.75 1.25 -18.26
N ASN A 108 -4.67 0.30 -18.45
CA ASN A 108 -4.45 -0.84 -19.34
C ASN A 108 -4.24 -0.38 -20.79
N GLY A 109 -5.06 0.57 -21.26
CA GLY A 109 -4.93 1.10 -22.62
C GLY A 109 -3.57 1.77 -22.89
N LEU A 110 -3.03 2.52 -21.92
CA LEU A 110 -1.70 3.12 -22.03
C LEU A 110 -0.60 2.05 -22.10
N LEU A 111 -0.69 1.01 -21.26
CA LEU A 111 0.26 -0.10 -21.26
C LEU A 111 0.22 -0.91 -22.57
N GLU A 112 -0.98 -1.27 -23.04
CA GLU A 112 -1.17 -2.02 -24.28
C GLU A 112 -0.68 -1.23 -25.51
N GLN A 113 -0.95 0.08 -25.56
CA GLN A 113 -0.45 0.95 -26.63
C GLN A 113 1.08 1.04 -26.66
N ALA A 114 1.73 0.92 -25.50
CA ALA A 114 3.17 0.83 -25.37
C ALA A 114 3.74 -0.57 -25.63
N GLY A 115 2.90 -1.55 -26.01
CA GLY A 115 3.32 -2.89 -26.40
C GLY A 115 3.42 -3.90 -25.26
N TYR A 116 2.89 -3.58 -24.07
CA TYR A 116 2.83 -4.51 -22.95
C TYR A 116 1.71 -5.53 -23.13
N THR A 117 2.01 -6.79 -22.79
CA THR A 117 0.97 -7.75 -22.44
C THR A 117 0.56 -7.50 -20.98
N VAL A 118 -0.69 -7.07 -20.78
CA VAL A 118 -1.18 -6.65 -19.46
C VAL A 118 -1.96 -7.76 -18.78
N THR A 119 -1.58 -8.08 -17.54
CA THR A 119 -2.37 -8.92 -16.63
C THR A 119 -3.13 -8.02 -15.67
N TYR A 120 -4.45 -8.10 -15.65
CA TYR A 120 -5.27 -7.45 -14.63
C TYR A 120 -5.65 -8.44 -13.53
N VAL A 121 -5.41 -8.09 -12.28
CA VAL A 121 -5.73 -8.91 -11.10
C VAL A 121 -6.75 -8.16 -10.25
N PRO A 122 -8.04 -8.57 -10.27
CA PRO A 122 -9.08 -7.95 -9.48
C PRO A 122 -8.90 -8.27 -7.98
N HIS A 123 -9.57 -7.49 -7.13
CA HIS A 123 -9.41 -7.55 -5.67
C HIS A 123 -9.53 -8.97 -5.09
N ASP A 124 -10.50 -9.76 -5.53
CA ASP A 124 -10.77 -11.12 -5.03
C ASP A 124 -9.70 -12.15 -5.43
N GLN A 125 -8.82 -11.81 -6.38
CA GLN A 125 -7.67 -12.61 -6.79
C GLN A 125 -6.35 -12.13 -6.20
N VAL A 126 -6.33 -10.96 -5.55
CA VAL A 126 -5.17 -10.49 -4.80
C VAL A 126 -5.12 -11.23 -3.46
N THR A 127 -4.49 -12.39 -3.43
CA THR A 127 -4.33 -13.25 -2.23
C THR A 127 -2.92 -13.18 -1.64
N VAL A 128 -2.73 -13.76 -0.45
CA VAL A 128 -1.38 -13.94 0.12
C VAL A 128 -0.50 -14.75 -0.83
N ASP A 129 -1.04 -15.81 -1.46
CA ASP A 129 -0.27 -16.65 -2.39
C ASP A 129 -0.03 -15.98 -3.75
N PHE A 130 -0.92 -15.07 -4.18
CA PHE A 130 -0.63 -14.17 -5.29
C PHE A 130 0.63 -13.33 -5.00
N PHE A 131 0.65 -12.59 -3.88
CA PHE A 131 1.83 -11.81 -3.50
C PHE A 131 3.07 -12.68 -3.28
N ARG A 132 2.90 -13.92 -2.83
CA ARG A 132 4.00 -14.87 -2.66
C ARG A 132 4.73 -15.11 -3.98
N THR A 133 3.98 -15.26 -5.07
CA THR A 133 4.55 -15.62 -6.37
C THR A 133 4.77 -14.42 -7.28
N LEU A 134 4.23 -13.24 -6.96
CA LEU A 134 4.35 -12.03 -7.77
C LEU A 134 5.78 -11.71 -8.22
N PRO A 135 6.82 -11.77 -7.36
CA PRO A 135 8.18 -11.50 -7.81
C PRO A 135 8.62 -12.46 -8.92
N SER A 136 8.31 -13.76 -8.83
CA SER A 136 8.70 -14.76 -9.84
C SER A 136 8.06 -14.63 -11.22
N LYS A 137 7.16 -13.67 -11.44
CA LYS A 137 6.38 -13.56 -12.69
C LYS A 137 7.11 -12.84 -13.83
N GLY A 138 8.21 -12.14 -13.54
CA GLY A 138 9.01 -11.47 -14.56
C GLY A 138 8.30 -10.28 -15.21
N TYR A 139 7.40 -9.60 -14.49
CA TYR A 139 6.76 -8.39 -14.97
C TYR A 139 7.76 -7.24 -15.04
N ASP A 140 7.77 -6.50 -16.14
CA ASP A 140 8.59 -5.29 -16.28
C ASP A 140 7.98 -4.15 -15.47
N LEU A 141 6.65 -3.98 -15.53
CA LEU A 141 5.93 -2.96 -14.79
C LEU A 141 4.88 -3.59 -13.85
N VAL A 142 4.95 -3.27 -12.56
CA VAL A 142 4.00 -3.72 -11.54
C VAL A 142 3.27 -2.52 -10.97
N LEU A 143 1.98 -2.41 -11.25
CA LEU A 143 1.11 -1.38 -10.72
C LEU A 143 0.30 -1.93 -9.54
N LEU A 144 0.56 -1.43 -8.34
CA LEU A 144 -0.06 -1.87 -7.09
C LEU A 144 -1.09 -0.84 -6.63
N ARG A 145 -2.35 -1.04 -7.05
CA ARG A 145 -3.51 -0.27 -6.59
C ARG A 145 -4.12 -0.97 -5.37
N ALA A 146 -3.52 -0.74 -4.21
CA ALA A 146 -3.89 -1.41 -2.95
C ALA A 146 -3.77 -0.47 -1.74
N HIS A 147 -4.50 -0.76 -0.67
CA HIS A 147 -4.21 -0.17 0.64
C HIS A 147 -2.83 -0.63 1.11
N SER A 148 -1.98 0.32 1.55
CA SER A 148 -0.59 0.03 1.88
C SER A 148 -0.09 0.49 3.24
N SER A 149 -0.95 1.10 4.06
CA SER A 149 -0.56 1.50 5.40
C SER A 149 -1.72 1.60 6.37
N ALA A 150 -1.37 1.59 7.65
CA ALA A 150 -2.24 2.02 8.73
C ALA A 150 -1.42 2.78 9.77
N ARG A 151 -1.88 3.99 10.12
CA ARG A 151 -1.36 4.75 11.26
C ARG A 151 -2.36 4.72 12.39
N VAL A 152 -1.90 4.31 13.56
CA VAL A 152 -2.66 4.38 14.80
C VAL A 152 -2.15 5.58 15.58
N SER A 153 -3.03 6.52 15.88
CA SER A 153 -2.74 7.67 16.73
C SER A 153 -3.41 7.52 18.09
N ASP A 154 -2.76 8.04 19.14
CA ASP A 154 -3.39 8.17 20.45
C ASP A 154 -4.44 9.30 20.48
N ALA A 155 -5.12 9.47 21.62
CA ALA A 155 -6.15 10.50 21.80
C ALA A 155 -5.63 11.94 21.66
N SER A 156 -4.31 12.16 21.68
CA SER A 156 -3.69 13.46 21.43
C SER A 156 -3.37 13.71 19.96
N GLY A 157 -3.64 12.72 19.08
CA GLY A 157 -3.29 12.75 17.67
C GLY A 157 -1.84 12.35 17.38
N LYS A 158 -1.08 11.91 18.39
CA LYS A 158 0.29 11.43 18.20
C LYS A 158 0.26 10.02 17.62
N VAL A 159 0.94 9.82 16.49
CA VAL A 159 1.12 8.48 15.91
C VAL A 159 1.92 7.62 16.90
N ILE A 160 1.32 6.49 17.30
CA ILE A 160 1.91 5.52 18.23
C ILE A 160 2.24 4.19 17.53
N GLU A 161 1.56 3.87 16.43
CA GLU A 161 1.92 2.75 15.56
C GLU A 161 1.83 3.18 14.09
N ASP A 162 2.80 2.77 13.28
CA ASP A 162 2.85 3.06 11.85
C ASP A 162 3.24 1.77 11.12
N TYR A 163 2.32 1.23 10.33
CA TYR A 163 2.50 -0.02 9.62
C TYR A 163 2.44 0.23 8.12
N VAL A 164 3.44 -0.30 7.41
CA VAL A 164 3.45 -0.34 5.94
C VAL A 164 3.31 -1.80 5.50
N PHE A 165 2.33 -2.06 4.63
CA PHE A 165 1.98 -3.38 4.14
C PHE A 165 1.39 -3.29 2.73
N LEU A 166 0.93 -4.39 2.16
CA LEU A 166 0.01 -4.42 1.02
C LEU A 166 -1.19 -5.26 1.40
N SER A 167 -2.38 -4.68 1.29
CA SER A 167 -3.60 -5.42 1.54
C SER A 167 -3.87 -6.41 0.44
N THR A 168 -4.46 -7.54 0.83
CA THR A 168 -5.06 -8.53 -0.07
C THR A 168 -6.56 -8.24 -0.18
N GLY A 169 -7.25 -8.87 -1.13
CA GLY A 169 -8.72 -9.01 -1.07
C GLY A 169 -9.15 -10.35 -0.46
N GLU A 170 -8.23 -11.04 0.20
CA GLU A 170 -8.47 -12.32 0.85
C GLU A 170 -8.93 -12.11 2.29
N ALA A 171 -10.10 -12.67 2.63
CA ALA A 171 -10.63 -12.61 3.98
C ALA A 171 -9.65 -13.23 4.99
N PHE A 172 -9.49 -12.56 6.12
CA PHE A 172 -8.59 -12.99 7.18
C PHE A 172 -9.11 -14.24 7.88
N ASP A 173 -8.22 -15.23 8.08
CA ASP A 173 -8.49 -16.47 8.80
C ASP A 173 -7.27 -16.86 9.63
N GLU A 174 -7.40 -16.82 10.96
CA GLU A 174 -6.32 -17.17 11.89
C GLU A 174 -5.81 -18.62 11.77
N GLY A 175 -6.60 -19.51 11.14
CA GLY A 175 -6.22 -20.88 10.83
C GLY A 175 -5.27 -21.03 9.64
N ARG A 176 -5.13 -20.00 8.79
CA ARG A 176 -4.31 -20.00 7.57
C ARG A 176 -3.01 -19.21 7.76
N TYR A 177 -1.98 -19.54 6.97
CA TYR A 177 -0.67 -18.87 7.01
C TYR A 177 -0.06 -18.77 8.42
N ARG A 178 -0.24 -19.81 9.25
CA ARG A 178 0.06 -19.78 10.69
C ARG A 178 1.51 -19.42 11.00
N ASP A 179 2.45 -19.89 10.19
CA ASP A 179 3.86 -19.60 10.39
C ASP A 179 4.20 -18.17 9.98
N GLU A 180 3.63 -17.67 8.88
CA GLU A 180 3.74 -16.26 8.51
C GLU A 180 3.05 -15.32 9.51
N LEU A 181 1.91 -15.70 10.09
CA LEU A 181 1.24 -14.94 11.15
C LEU A 181 2.10 -14.87 12.42
N ARG A 182 2.65 -16.01 12.86
CA ARG A 182 3.55 -16.08 14.03
C ARG A 182 4.82 -15.26 13.84
N SER A 183 5.35 -15.24 12.62
CA SER A 183 6.53 -14.46 12.27
C SER A 183 6.22 -13.03 11.81
N ARG A 184 4.96 -12.58 11.94
CA ARG A 184 4.48 -11.24 11.56
C ARG A 184 4.74 -10.85 10.11
N ARG A 185 4.88 -11.84 9.23
CA ARG A 185 5.06 -11.63 7.78
C ARG A 185 3.72 -11.29 7.14
N VAL A 186 2.66 -11.95 7.57
CA VAL A 186 1.28 -11.55 7.25
C VAL A 186 0.54 -11.10 8.50
N GLY A 187 -0.53 -10.34 8.33
CA GLY A 187 -1.38 -9.87 9.41
C GLY A 187 -2.81 -9.67 8.95
N GLY A 188 -3.66 -9.12 9.82
CA GLY A 188 -5.02 -8.72 9.49
C GLY A 188 -5.15 -7.19 9.47
N PHE A 189 -5.87 -6.65 8.49
CA PHE A 189 -6.22 -5.24 8.40
C PHE A 189 -7.69 -5.09 8.07
N LYS A 190 -8.35 -4.14 8.75
CA LYS A 190 -9.73 -3.79 8.47
C LYS A 190 -9.76 -2.34 7.97
N PRO A 191 -10.06 -2.12 6.69
CA PRO A 191 -10.22 -0.76 6.15
C PRO A 191 -11.36 -0.01 6.85
N ASP A 192 -11.18 1.29 7.07
CA ASP A 192 -12.21 2.17 7.66
C ASP A 192 -13.43 2.38 6.76
N THR A 193 -13.33 1.98 5.49
CA THR A 193 -14.39 2.01 4.47
C THR A 193 -15.50 0.99 4.70
N GLY A 194 -15.37 0.12 5.71
CA GLY A 194 -16.38 -0.85 6.09
C GLY A 194 -16.19 -2.24 5.49
N SER A 195 -15.09 -2.46 4.77
CA SER A 195 -14.69 -3.79 4.29
C SER A 195 -14.42 -4.78 5.42
N GLU A 196 -14.50 -6.06 5.09
CA GLU A 196 -14.16 -7.13 6.01
C GLU A 196 -12.68 -7.10 6.40
N LEU A 197 -12.33 -7.78 7.48
CA LEU A 197 -10.94 -7.99 7.89
C LEU A 197 -10.25 -8.85 6.83
N VAL A 198 -9.20 -8.32 6.20
CA VAL A 198 -8.44 -9.00 5.14
C VAL A 198 -7.00 -9.29 5.57
N PHE A 199 -6.34 -10.23 4.90
CA PHE A 199 -4.90 -10.41 5.08
C PHE A 199 -4.11 -9.22 4.53
N VAL A 200 -2.95 -8.98 5.12
CA VAL A 200 -1.94 -8.05 4.59
C VAL A 200 -0.58 -8.73 4.48
N ALA A 201 0.20 -8.35 3.47
CA ALA A 201 1.58 -8.76 3.29
C ALA A 201 2.52 -7.63 3.72
N THR A 202 3.42 -7.91 4.67
CA THR A 202 4.39 -6.92 5.19
C THR A 202 5.69 -6.93 4.39
N MET A 203 6.61 -6.02 4.69
CA MET A 203 7.99 -6.06 4.21
C MET A 203 8.68 -7.42 4.42
N ASP A 204 8.47 -8.08 5.57
CA ASP A 204 9.15 -9.33 5.91
C ASP A 204 8.55 -10.52 5.15
N PHE A 205 7.30 -10.40 4.70
CA PHE A 205 6.75 -11.34 3.73
C PHE A 205 7.51 -11.28 2.41
N PHE A 206 7.74 -10.09 1.86
CA PHE A 206 8.50 -9.95 0.63
C PHE A 206 9.97 -10.34 0.80
N ARG A 207 10.55 -10.20 2.00
CA ARG A 207 11.93 -10.67 2.27
C ARG A 207 12.01 -12.19 2.35
N TYR A 208 11.15 -12.81 3.15
CA TYR A 208 11.37 -14.19 3.59
C TYR A 208 10.33 -15.21 3.12
N SER A 209 9.16 -14.76 2.66
CA SER A 209 8.05 -15.65 2.28
C SER A 209 7.75 -15.68 0.79
N SER A 210 7.98 -14.58 0.06
CA SER A 210 7.75 -14.57 -1.40
C SER A 210 8.82 -15.39 -2.15
N VAL A 211 8.59 -15.70 -3.42
CA VAL A 211 9.42 -16.58 -4.25
C VAL A 211 9.81 -15.85 -5.54
N GLY A 212 11.05 -16.03 -5.99
CA GLY A 212 11.60 -15.37 -7.18
C GLY A 212 12.09 -13.95 -6.93
N ARG A 213 12.34 -13.18 -7.99
CA ARG A 213 12.83 -11.80 -7.94
C ARG A 213 12.08 -10.96 -8.98
N PHE A 214 11.90 -9.67 -8.73
CA PHE A 214 11.27 -8.75 -9.67
C PHE A 214 12.08 -8.46 -10.95
N GLU A 215 13.23 -9.09 -11.19
CA GLU A 215 13.97 -8.97 -12.47
C GLU A 215 14.08 -7.55 -13.07
N GLN A 216 14.43 -6.55 -12.24
CA GLN A 216 14.52 -5.13 -12.63
C GLN A 216 13.17 -4.45 -12.95
N SER A 217 12.06 -4.90 -12.36
CA SER A 217 10.76 -4.21 -12.51
C SER A 217 10.81 -2.75 -12.08
N LEU A 218 10.01 -1.92 -12.74
CA LEU A 218 9.46 -0.69 -12.16
C LEU A 218 8.18 -1.03 -11.39
N ILE A 219 8.15 -0.71 -10.10
CA ILE A 219 6.97 -0.89 -9.25
C ILE A 219 6.37 0.46 -8.90
N ILE A 220 5.07 0.63 -9.13
CA ILE A 220 4.32 1.84 -8.76
C ILE A 220 3.32 1.45 -7.66
N MET A 221 3.56 1.91 -6.43
CA MET A 221 2.71 1.71 -5.26
C MET A 221 1.77 2.90 -5.08
N MET A 222 0.49 2.69 -5.37
CA MET A 222 -0.51 3.75 -5.39
C MET A 222 -1.16 4.02 -4.03
N GLY A 223 -0.89 3.19 -3.02
CA GLY A 223 -1.49 3.32 -1.69
C GLY A 223 -0.78 4.32 -0.78
N CYS A 224 -1.46 4.65 0.33
CA CYS A 224 -0.95 5.51 1.38
C CYS A 224 0.41 5.05 1.93
N ASP A 225 1.30 6.00 2.18
CA ASP A 225 2.58 5.78 2.86
C ASP A 225 3.46 4.69 2.24
N GLY A 226 3.28 4.40 0.94
CA GLY A 226 4.07 3.40 0.23
C GLY A 226 5.58 3.61 0.40
N ILE A 227 6.01 4.85 0.63
CA ILE A 227 7.43 5.24 0.78
C ILE A 227 7.76 5.88 2.15
N HIS A 228 6.80 6.06 3.07
CA HIS A 228 7.02 6.77 4.35
C HIS A 228 8.11 6.12 5.25
N SER A 229 8.42 4.85 5.03
CA SER A 229 9.56 4.16 5.61
C SER A 229 10.19 3.26 4.54
N PRO A 230 11.51 3.32 4.29
CA PRO A 230 12.17 2.44 3.31
C PRO A 230 12.29 1.01 3.85
N SER A 231 11.16 0.37 4.16
CA SER A 231 11.12 -0.98 4.71
C SER A 231 10.38 -1.92 3.75
N LEU A 232 9.19 -1.54 3.28
CA LEU A 232 8.50 -2.23 2.20
C LEU A 232 9.13 -1.92 0.84
N ALA A 233 9.26 -0.64 0.48
CA ALA A 233 9.92 -0.23 -0.76
C ALA A 233 11.33 -0.84 -0.88
N GLN A 234 12.10 -0.80 0.21
CA GLN A 234 13.41 -1.45 0.26
C GLN A 234 13.33 -2.96 0.15
N ALA A 235 12.37 -3.63 0.80
CA ALA A 235 12.18 -5.07 0.63
C ALA A 235 11.87 -5.47 -0.82
N LEU A 236 11.12 -4.63 -1.55
CA LEU A 236 10.85 -4.84 -2.98
C LEU A 236 12.11 -4.62 -3.84
N LEU A 237 12.89 -3.57 -3.54
CA LEU A 237 14.20 -3.33 -4.14
C LEU A 237 15.14 -4.51 -3.88
N ASP A 238 15.34 -4.92 -2.63
CA ASP A 238 16.16 -6.07 -2.24
C ASP A 238 15.74 -7.34 -2.99
N ARG A 239 14.44 -7.43 -3.30
CA ARG A 239 13.82 -8.49 -4.10
C ARG A 239 13.95 -8.32 -5.61
N GLY A 240 14.76 -7.38 -6.07
CA GLY A 240 15.20 -7.26 -7.46
C GLY A 240 14.45 -6.23 -8.28
N ALA A 241 13.59 -5.39 -7.69
CA ALA A 241 13.03 -4.25 -8.41
C ALA A 241 14.13 -3.25 -8.75
N ALA A 242 14.06 -2.60 -9.92
CA ALA A 242 14.98 -1.53 -10.29
C ALA A 242 14.60 -0.22 -9.60
N HIS A 243 13.30 0.07 -9.62
CA HIS A 243 12.71 1.30 -9.12
C HIS A 243 11.38 1.04 -8.42
N VAL A 244 11.12 1.81 -7.38
CA VAL A 244 9.85 1.84 -6.66
C VAL A 244 9.38 3.30 -6.59
N ILE A 245 8.22 3.59 -7.16
CA ILE A 245 7.52 4.86 -7.05
C ILE A 245 6.33 4.69 -6.09
N GLY A 246 6.04 5.69 -5.27
CA GLY A 246 4.90 5.67 -4.36
C GLY A 246 4.77 6.96 -3.55
N TRP A 247 3.86 6.98 -2.59
CA TRP A 247 3.54 8.18 -1.82
C TRP A 247 4.30 8.25 -0.49
N ASN A 248 4.82 9.43 -0.16
CA ASN A 248 5.54 9.67 1.10
C ASN A 248 4.63 9.83 2.32
N ALA A 249 3.32 9.95 2.11
CA ALA A 249 2.30 10.08 3.15
C ALA A 249 0.96 9.51 2.65
N SER A 250 -0.12 9.77 3.37
CA SER A 250 -1.48 9.38 2.94
C SER A 250 -1.90 10.11 1.66
N VAL A 251 -2.69 9.46 0.82
CA VAL A 251 -3.16 10.01 -0.47
C VAL A 251 -4.61 9.64 -0.70
N SER A 252 -5.38 10.53 -1.34
CA SER A 252 -6.75 10.22 -1.75
C SER A 252 -6.77 9.30 -2.97
N SER A 253 -7.74 8.38 -3.03
CA SER A 253 -7.87 7.40 -4.12
C SER A 253 -8.00 8.05 -5.51
N THR A 254 -8.72 9.15 -5.61
CA THR A 254 -8.88 9.90 -6.87
C THR A 254 -7.59 10.61 -7.28
N HIS A 255 -6.81 11.12 -6.31
CA HIS A 255 -5.54 11.80 -6.62
C HIS A 255 -4.47 10.83 -7.05
N THR A 256 -4.33 9.67 -6.37
CA THR A 256 -3.37 8.64 -6.78
C THR A 256 -3.67 8.06 -8.15
N ASP A 257 -4.95 7.82 -8.47
CA ASP A 257 -5.39 7.36 -9.80
C ASP A 257 -5.00 8.39 -10.87
N ARG A 258 -5.30 9.68 -10.65
CA ARG A 258 -4.96 10.76 -11.59
C ARG A 258 -3.45 10.92 -11.80
N ALA A 259 -2.69 10.95 -10.71
CA ALA A 259 -1.22 11.09 -10.77
C ALA A 259 -0.58 9.91 -11.49
N THR A 260 -1.08 8.69 -11.24
CA THR A 260 -0.59 7.47 -11.89
C THR A 260 -0.87 7.49 -13.40
N LEU A 261 -2.06 7.92 -13.84
CA LEU A 261 -2.35 8.04 -15.28
C LEU A 261 -1.44 9.06 -15.96
N HIS A 262 -1.13 10.17 -15.30
CA HIS A 262 -0.17 11.15 -15.82
C HIS A 262 1.23 10.55 -15.92
N LEU A 263 1.68 9.86 -14.86
CA LEU A 263 2.98 9.20 -14.82
C LEU A 263 3.11 8.13 -15.92
N LEU A 264 2.08 7.32 -16.13
CA LEU A 264 2.06 6.30 -17.18
C LEU A 264 2.15 6.94 -18.58
N ARG A 265 1.46 8.05 -18.85
CA ARG A 265 1.61 8.78 -20.12
C ARG A 265 3.03 9.28 -20.33
N ALA A 266 3.60 9.95 -19.32
CA ALA A 266 4.96 10.48 -19.41
C ALA A 266 6.00 9.35 -19.64
N LEU A 267 5.84 8.22 -18.96
CA LEU A 267 6.73 7.06 -19.10
C LEU A 267 6.57 6.35 -20.45
N LEU A 268 5.33 6.10 -20.87
CA LEU A 268 5.02 5.10 -21.91
C LEU A 268 4.66 5.71 -23.26
N THR A 269 4.04 6.89 -23.25
CA THR A 269 3.69 7.63 -24.47
C THR A 269 4.80 8.60 -24.85
N ASP A 270 5.34 9.33 -23.87
CA ASP A 270 6.34 10.38 -24.11
C ASP A 270 7.80 9.87 -24.00
N ASP A 271 8.00 8.58 -23.68
CA ASP A 271 9.30 7.90 -23.53
C ASP A 271 10.25 8.64 -22.56
N MET A 272 9.70 9.27 -21.51
CA MET A 272 10.51 10.00 -20.54
C MET A 272 11.27 9.03 -19.60
N PRO A 273 12.53 9.34 -19.24
CA PRO A 273 13.21 8.66 -18.14
C PRO A 273 12.41 8.70 -16.84
N VAL A 274 12.50 7.66 -16.02
CA VAL A 274 11.71 7.50 -14.79
C VAL A 274 11.73 8.74 -13.88
N SER A 275 12.90 9.34 -13.67
CA SER A 275 13.02 10.55 -12.84
C SER A 275 12.34 11.76 -13.49
N ALA A 276 12.48 11.93 -14.81
CA ALA A 276 11.86 13.05 -15.53
C ALA A 276 10.33 12.91 -15.57
N ALA A 277 9.80 11.70 -15.79
CA ALA A 277 8.38 11.42 -15.74
C ALA A 277 7.78 11.69 -14.35
N LEU A 278 8.53 11.38 -13.28
CA LEU A 278 8.12 11.69 -11.91
C LEU A 278 8.09 13.22 -11.68
N ASP A 279 9.12 13.94 -12.10
CA ASP A 279 9.20 15.39 -11.93
C ASP A 279 8.13 16.13 -12.73
N ASP A 280 7.87 15.68 -13.97
CA ASP A 280 6.77 16.16 -14.79
C ASP A 280 5.40 15.91 -14.13
N THR A 281 5.17 14.71 -13.61
CA THR A 281 3.95 14.38 -12.87
C THR A 281 3.78 15.26 -11.62
N ARG A 282 4.85 15.49 -10.85
CA ARG A 282 4.82 16.39 -9.68
C ARG A 282 4.51 17.83 -10.08
N ALA A 283 5.05 18.32 -11.18
CA ALA A 283 4.78 19.66 -11.68
C ALA A 283 3.34 19.83 -12.19
N ALA A 284 2.82 18.82 -12.90
CA ALA A 284 1.51 18.88 -13.53
C ALA A 284 0.35 18.58 -12.57
N VAL A 285 0.52 17.58 -11.69
CA VAL A 285 -0.55 17.08 -10.81
C VAL A 285 -0.45 17.66 -9.39
N GLY A 286 0.77 17.90 -8.92
CA GLY A 286 1.04 18.44 -7.59
C GLY A 286 0.84 17.45 -6.43
N PRO A 287 1.05 17.91 -5.19
CA PRO A 287 0.78 17.12 -3.99
C PRO A 287 -0.71 16.80 -3.84
N ASP A 288 -1.03 15.79 -3.04
CA ASP A 288 -2.41 15.50 -2.66
C ASP A 288 -3.01 16.72 -1.93
N PRO A 289 -4.16 17.24 -2.37
CA PRO A 289 -4.71 18.49 -1.82
C PRO A 289 -5.22 18.37 -0.38
N TYR A 290 -5.43 17.14 0.12
CA TYR A 290 -5.94 16.89 1.48
C TYR A 290 -4.81 16.58 2.46
N HIS A 291 -3.80 15.83 2.01
CA HIS A 291 -2.75 15.30 2.88
C HIS A 291 -1.38 15.95 2.62
N GLY A 292 -1.21 16.69 1.52
CA GLY A 292 0.06 17.27 1.11
C GLY A 292 1.12 16.24 0.68
N SER A 293 0.71 14.98 0.45
CA SER A 293 1.64 13.92 0.07
C SER A 293 2.13 14.10 -1.36
N GLU A 294 3.36 13.67 -1.62
CA GLU A 294 4.00 13.70 -2.93
C GLU A 294 4.44 12.30 -3.34
N LEU A 295 4.43 12.04 -4.64
CA LEU A 295 5.09 10.86 -5.21
C LEU A 295 6.59 10.97 -4.99
N VAL A 296 7.26 9.85 -4.73
CA VAL A 296 8.71 9.74 -4.54
C VAL A 296 9.23 8.53 -5.31
N LEU A 297 10.50 8.57 -5.73
CA LEU A 297 11.22 7.48 -6.37
C LEU A 297 12.31 6.96 -5.43
N LEU A 298 12.35 5.64 -5.23
CA LEU A 298 13.52 4.93 -4.73
C LEU A 298 14.06 4.05 -5.85
N SER A 299 15.38 4.01 -5.95
CA SER A 299 16.09 3.20 -6.93
C SER A 299 17.06 2.28 -6.19
N GLN A 300 17.38 1.14 -6.80
CA GLN A 300 18.52 0.35 -6.36
C GLN A 300 19.79 1.21 -6.35
N SER A 301 20.60 1.10 -5.29
CA SER A 301 21.90 1.77 -5.26
C SER A 301 22.80 1.07 -6.29
N PRO A 302 23.50 1.80 -7.17
CA PRO A 302 24.61 1.22 -7.90
C PRO A 302 25.64 0.81 -6.86
N TYR A 303 25.94 -0.49 -6.78
CA TYR A 303 27.07 -1.00 -6.00
C TYR A 303 28.39 -0.66 -6.70
#